data_AF-A0A0F2T9W4-F1
#
_entry.id   AF-A0A0F2T9W4-F1
#
_cell.length_a   1.000
_cell.length_b   1.000
_cell.length_c   1.000
_cell.angle_alpha   90.00
_cell.angle_beta   90.00
_cell.angle_gamma   90.00
#
_symmetry.space_group_name_H-M   'P 1'
#
loop_
_entity.id
_entity.type
_entity.pdbx_description
1 polymer ?
#
loop_
_entity_poly.entity_id
_entity_poly.type
_entity_poly.pdbx_seq_one_letter_code
_entity_poly.pdbx_strand_id
1 'polypeptide(L)'
;MQPDVKRRAVELVAALGGWPTGGQGAGAARARVAALGLPPALADRAGPLAPAAPEASLEVIDAQYGGLLADSASVLVVCRQWRRQADGSVAEGGTTVDVRLSRAEPRWTVTDLRPGDPGPAVAPPAPAVARVLAEPRIELPPEAAADLRSGNVHDSVLEAMLRLAGPYTLSVSVVRTGHPVDVFGTTRPSDHPLGRAFDVWRIDGRAVVDPATPRQLVESFMRDAAAAGSYNVGGPVAIAGAGNQFFTDDTHHDHVHVGFNS
;
A
#
# COMPACT_ATOMS: atom_id res chain seq x y z
N MET A 1 15.38 10.50 -1.77
CA MET A 1 14.86 9.57 -0.74
C MET A 1 14.88 10.20 0.64
N GLN A 2 13.78 10.09 1.39
CA GLN A 2 13.64 10.60 2.76
C GLN A 2 13.24 9.45 3.72
N PRO A 3 14.17 8.61 4.21
CA PRO A 3 13.81 7.41 4.99
C PRO A 3 13.14 7.72 6.33
N ASP A 4 13.42 8.88 6.93
CA ASP A 4 12.85 9.25 8.23
C ASP A 4 11.34 9.48 8.19
N VAL A 5 10.78 9.93 7.04
CA VAL A 5 9.33 10.09 6.90
C VAL A 5 8.61 8.75 6.89
N LYS A 6 9.20 7.73 6.25
CA LYS A 6 8.71 6.35 6.25
C LYS A 6 8.78 5.73 7.65
N ARG A 7 9.93 5.89 8.32
CA ARG A 7 10.10 5.43 9.71
C ARG A 7 9.02 6.01 10.61
N ARG A 8 8.74 7.32 10.47
CA ARG A 8 7.75 8.00 11.29
C ARG A 8 6.33 7.47 11.08
N ALA A 9 5.96 7.17 9.82
CA ALA A 9 4.68 6.56 9.51
C ALA A 9 4.56 5.14 10.10
N VAL A 10 5.62 4.33 9.95
CA VAL A 10 5.69 2.96 10.49
C VAL A 10 5.57 2.95 12.01
N GLU A 11 6.25 3.87 12.72
CA GLU A 11 6.15 3.98 14.18
C GLU A 11 4.70 4.14 14.65
N LEU A 12 3.93 5.05 14.02
CA LEU A 12 2.52 5.26 14.37
C LEU A 12 1.68 4.01 14.07
N VAL A 13 1.85 3.43 12.88
CA VAL A 13 1.03 2.30 12.44
C VAL A 13 1.32 1.06 13.28
N ALA A 14 2.57 0.79 13.62
CA ALA A 14 2.95 -0.28 14.55
C ALA A 14 2.39 -0.04 15.96
N ALA A 15 2.45 1.20 16.45
CA ALA A 15 1.93 1.56 17.76
C ALA A 15 0.40 1.44 17.85
N LEU A 16 -0.34 1.51 16.75
CA LEU A 16 -1.79 1.32 16.71
C LEU A 16 -2.18 -0.13 16.41
N GLY A 17 -1.53 -0.75 15.43
CA GLY A 17 -1.89 -2.06 14.89
C GLY A 17 -1.39 -3.27 15.68
N GLY A 18 -0.52 -3.11 16.67
CA GLY A 18 -0.06 -4.21 17.52
C GLY A 18 -0.22 -3.91 19.01
N TRP A 19 -0.81 -4.83 19.77
CA TRP A 19 -0.94 -4.72 21.23
C TRP A 19 -0.96 -6.09 21.93
N PRO A 20 -0.33 -6.20 23.12
CA PRO A 20 -0.45 -7.40 23.94
C PRO A 20 -1.84 -7.49 24.58
N THR A 21 -2.14 -8.64 25.18
CA THR A 21 -3.32 -8.81 26.05
C THR A 21 -3.38 -7.69 27.11
N GLY A 22 -4.52 -7.01 27.20
CA GLY A 22 -4.72 -5.85 28.09
C GLY A 22 -4.38 -4.49 27.46
N GLY A 23 -3.77 -4.47 26.26
CA GLY A 23 -3.42 -3.26 25.51
C GLY A 23 -4.50 -2.77 24.54
N GLN A 24 -5.67 -3.42 24.53
CA GLN A 24 -6.79 -3.07 23.66
C GLN A 24 -7.52 -1.78 24.11
N GLY A 25 -8.27 -1.20 23.18
CA GLY A 25 -9.17 -0.07 23.46
C GLY A 25 -8.54 1.31 23.25
N ALA A 26 -9.42 2.31 23.11
CA ALA A 26 -9.05 3.66 22.69
C ALA A 26 -8.08 4.36 23.66
N GLY A 27 -8.26 4.18 24.98
CA GLY A 27 -7.36 4.79 25.97
C GLY A 27 -5.91 4.31 25.85
N ALA A 28 -5.71 3.00 25.73
CA ALA A 28 -4.39 2.41 25.55
C ALA A 28 -3.77 2.77 24.18
N ALA A 29 -4.58 2.84 23.12
CA ALA A 29 -4.12 3.31 21.81
C ALA A 29 -3.67 4.78 21.85
N ARG A 30 -4.46 5.67 22.45
CA ARG A 30 -4.12 7.09 22.66
C ARG A 30 -2.82 7.26 23.46
N ALA A 31 -2.61 6.45 24.50
CA ALA A 31 -1.39 6.47 25.29
C ALA A 31 -0.15 6.05 24.46
N ARG A 32 -0.27 5.02 23.61
CA ARG A 32 0.81 4.61 22.69
C ARG A 32 1.15 5.70 21.68
N VAL A 33 0.14 6.38 21.11
CA VAL A 33 0.35 7.53 20.21
C VAL A 33 1.02 8.70 20.95
N ALA A 34 0.57 9.00 22.17
CA ALA A 34 1.19 10.04 23.00
C ALA A 34 2.67 9.76 23.30
N ALA A 35 3.02 8.49 23.57
CA ALA A 35 4.40 8.07 23.81
C ALA A 35 5.31 8.29 22.59
N LEU A 36 4.74 8.32 21.37
CA LEU A 36 5.46 8.70 20.16
C LEU A 36 5.60 10.22 20.00
N GLY A 37 5.12 11.04 20.94
CA GLY A 37 5.08 12.50 20.81
C GLY A 37 4.15 12.97 19.68
N LEU A 38 3.07 12.23 19.42
CA LEU A 38 2.04 12.57 18.43
C LEU A 38 0.72 12.93 19.13
N PRO A 39 -0.19 13.67 18.45
CA PRO A 39 -1.51 13.95 18.98
C PRO A 39 -2.28 12.65 19.29
N PRO A 40 -2.71 12.40 20.54
CA PRO A 40 -3.37 11.15 20.91
C PRO A 40 -4.64 10.86 20.10
N ALA A 41 -5.33 11.91 19.63
CA ALA A 41 -6.53 11.82 18.81
C ALA A 41 -6.35 11.09 17.47
N LEU A 42 -5.11 10.91 16.98
CA LEU A 42 -4.85 10.07 15.81
C LEU A 42 -5.34 8.62 16.03
N ALA A 43 -5.33 8.12 17.26
CA ALA A 43 -5.86 6.78 17.57
C ALA A 43 -7.34 6.63 17.20
N ASP A 44 -8.12 7.71 17.17
CA ASP A 44 -9.54 7.68 16.84
C ASP A 44 -9.80 7.47 15.33
N ARG A 45 -8.75 7.60 14.52
CA ARG A 45 -8.76 7.39 13.05
C ARG A 45 -8.28 6.01 12.64
N ALA A 46 -7.90 5.16 13.60
CA ALA A 46 -7.28 3.87 13.33
C ALA A 46 -8.22 2.87 12.62
N GLY A 47 -9.54 2.97 12.78
CA GLY A 47 -10.52 2.15 12.06
C GLY A 47 -10.12 0.66 11.97
N PRO A 48 -10.02 0.06 10.77
CA PRO A 48 -9.64 -1.34 10.58
C PRO A 48 -8.19 -1.69 10.96
N LEU A 49 -7.31 -0.71 11.26
CA LEU A 49 -5.97 -0.95 11.81
C LEU A 49 -6.04 -1.38 13.29
N ALA A 50 -7.03 -0.90 14.05
CA ALA A 50 -7.21 -1.19 15.46
C ALA A 50 -8.59 -1.83 15.73
N PRO A 51 -8.88 -3.00 15.14
CA PRO A 51 -10.16 -3.69 15.35
C PRO A 51 -10.28 -4.18 16.79
N ALA A 52 -11.51 -4.47 17.21
CA ALA A 52 -11.76 -5.06 18.53
C ALA A 52 -11.17 -6.47 18.62
N ALA A 53 -10.08 -6.62 19.38
CA ALA A 53 -9.46 -7.90 19.71
C ALA A 53 -8.74 -7.81 21.06
N PRO A 54 -8.66 -8.90 21.86
CA PRO A 54 -7.92 -8.92 23.12
C PRO A 54 -6.42 -8.65 22.93
N GLU A 55 -5.85 -9.15 21.84
CA GLU A 55 -4.45 -8.94 21.44
C GLU A 55 -4.30 -8.97 19.92
N ALA A 56 -3.31 -8.25 19.41
CA ALA A 56 -2.96 -8.23 18.00
C ALA A 56 -1.44 -8.10 17.80
N SER A 57 -0.92 -8.79 16.80
CA SER A 57 0.45 -8.60 16.29
C SER A 57 0.39 -8.04 14.88
N LEU A 58 1.33 -7.18 14.53
CA LEU A 58 1.40 -6.51 13.24
C LEU A 58 2.76 -6.78 12.58
N GLU A 59 2.74 -7.07 11.30
CA GLU A 59 3.89 -7.02 10.40
C GLU A 59 3.68 -5.86 9.41
N VAL A 60 4.70 -5.03 9.24
CA VAL A 60 4.76 -4.07 8.13
C VAL A 60 5.44 -4.77 6.96
N ILE A 61 4.68 -5.01 5.89
CA ILE A 61 5.15 -5.67 4.66
C ILE A 61 6.04 -4.69 3.88
N ASP A 62 5.55 -3.46 3.70
CA ASP A 62 6.27 -2.37 3.06
C ASP A 62 5.78 -1.01 3.58
N ALA A 63 6.63 0.01 3.42
CA ALA A 63 6.26 1.40 3.60
C ALA A 63 6.60 2.16 2.31
N GLN A 64 5.60 2.32 1.45
CA GLN A 64 5.72 2.97 0.14
C GLN A 64 5.44 4.47 0.25
N TYR A 65 6.07 5.32 -0.56
CA TYR A 65 5.57 6.67 -0.75
C TYR A 65 4.22 6.67 -1.50
N GLY A 66 3.19 7.27 -0.91
CA GLY A 66 1.95 7.66 -1.59
C GLY A 66 2.00 9.09 -2.14
N GLY A 67 3.04 9.84 -1.78
CA GLY A 67 3.33 11.18 -2.27
C GLY A 67 4.43 11.86 -1.47
N LEU A 68 5.30 12.62 -2.14
CA LEU A 68 6.40 13.32 -1.49
C LEU A 68 6.57 14.73 -2.06
N LEU A 69 6.38 15.75 -1.19
CA LEU A 69 6.58 17.16 -1.49
C LEU A 69 7.62 17.76 -0.52
N ALA A 70 7.95 19.04 -0.70
CA ALA A 70 8.97 19.73 0.09
C ALA A 70 8.64 19.81 1.60
N ASP A 71 7.36 19.89 1.95
CA ASP A 71 6.87 20.14 3.31
C ASP A 71 5.78 19.15 3.76
N SER A 72 5.36 18.24 2.89
CA SER A 72 4.27 17.29 3.14
C SER A 72 4.54 15.96 2.45
N ALA A 73 4.02 14.88 3.03
CA ALA A 73 4.18 13.54 2.51
C ALA A 73 2.96 12.66 2.80
N SER A 74 2.83 11.61 2.00
CA SER A 74 1.97 10.47 2.22
C SER A 74 2.83 9.21 2.17
N VAL A 75 2.68 8.35 3.17
CA VAL A 75 3.33 7.04 3.21
C VAL A 75 2.25 5.98 3.37
N LEU A 76 2.21 5.03 2.44
CA LEU A 76 1.32 3.88 2.49
C LEU A 76 2.03 2.79 3.29
N VAL A 77 1.55 2.53 4.50
CA VAL A 77 2.09 1.48 5.35
C VAL A 77 1.25 0.23 5.14
N VAL A 78 1.80 -0.73 4.40
CA VAL A 78 1.13 -1.99 4.02
C VAL A 78 1.32 -2.98 5.15
N CYS A 79 0.23 -3.45 5.75
CA CYS A 79 0.31 -4.28 6.95
C CYS A 79 -0.36 -5.65 6.80
N ARG A 80 0.22 -6.64 7.47
CA ARG A 80 -0.44 -7.88 7.88
C ARG A 80 -0.65 -7.86 9.39
N GLN A 81 -1.78 -8.39 9.85
CA GLN A 81 -2.15 -8.41 11.25
C GLN A 81 -2.72 -9.76 11.64
N TRP A 82 -2.32 -10.26 12.80
CA TRP A 82 -2.89 -11.46 13.43
C TRP A 82 -3.57 -11.07 14.73
N ARG A 83 -4.81 -11.50 14.92
CA ARG A 83 -5.64 -11.12 16.06
C ARG A 83 -6.18 -12.33 16.77
N ARG A 84 -6.06 -12.35 18.09
CA ARG A 84 -6.77 -13.36 18.88
C ARG A 84 -8.27 -13.07 18.85
N GLN A 85 -9.07 -14.09 18.59
CA GLN A 85 -10.52 -14.05 18.67
C GLN A 85 -11.00 -14.46 20.07
N ALA A 86 -12.27 -14.20 20.38
CA ALA A 86 -12.86 -14.53 21.69
C ALA A 86 -12.84 -16.05 21.99
N ASP A 87 -12.89 -16.89 20.94
CA ASP A 87 -12.78 -18.35 21.04
C ASP A 87 -11.33 -18.86 21.15
N GLY A 88 -10.35 -17.95 21.19
CA GLY A 88 -8.93 -18.28 21.26
C GLY A 88 -8.26 -18.55 19.90
N SER A 89 -9.00 -18.61 18.80
CA SER A 89 -8.45 -18.74 17.45
C SER A 89 -7.70 -17.48 17.01
N VAL A 90 -6.89 -17.60 15.95
CA VAL A 90 -6.16 -16.47 15.36
C VAL A 90 -6.76 -16.14 14.01
N ALA A 91 -7.23 -14.90 13.85
CA ALA A 91 -7.67 -14.38 12.56
C ALA A 91 -6.53 -13.55 11.93
N GLU A 92 -6.13 -13.92 10.72
CA GLU A 92 -5.24 -13.13 9.88
C GLU A 92 -6.05 -12.09 9.09
N GLY A 93 -5.43 -10.93 8.86
CA GLY A 93 -5.95 -9.85 8.04
C GLY A 93 -4.88 -8.80 7.85
N GLY A 94 -5.28 -7.57 7.58
CA GLY A 94 -4.37 -6.45 7.39
C GLY A 94 -5.06 -5.30 6.70
N THR A 95 -4.44 -4.12 6.76
CA THR A 95 -4.92 -2.90 6.12
C THR A 95 -3.71 -2.13 5.60
N THR A 96 -3.86 -1.48 4.44
CA THR A 96 -2.91 -0.48 3.98
C THR A 96 -3.34 0.85 4.58
N VAL A 97 -2.41 1.60 5.18
CA VAL A 97 -2.71 2.87 5.84
C VAL A 97 -1.99 4.00 5.14
N ASP A 98 -2.74 4.92 4.54
CA ASP A 98 -2.21 6.19 4.07
C ASP A 98 -1.98 7.12 5.26
N VAL A 99 -0.72 7.29 5.64
CA VAL A 99 -0.29 8.18 6.72
C VAL A 99 0.12 9.52 6.11
N ARG A 100 -0.51 10.61 6.58
CA ARG A 100 -0.20 11.97 6.15
C ARG A 100 0.77 12.63 7.11
N LEU A 101 1.82 13.24 6.58
CA LEU A 101 2.84 13.87 7.38
C LEU A 101 3.13 15.29 6.89
N SER A 102 3.48 16.17 7.82
CA SER A 102 4.07 17.47 7.51
C SER A 102 5.50 17.53 8.05
N ARG A 103 6.34 18.28 7.35
CA ARG A 103 7.72 18.49 7.73
C ARG A 103 7.76 19.30 9.01
N ALA A 104 8.55 18.84 9.97
CA ALA A 104 8.78 19.50 11.24
C ALA A 104 10.19 19.16 11.74
N GLU A 105 10.68 19.96 12.70
CA GLU A 105 11.95 19.71 13.38
C GLU A 105 11.71 19.26 14.82
N PRO A 106 12.50 18.31 15.36
CA PRO A 106 13.64 17.64 14.70
C PRO A 106 13.21 16.49 13.75
N ARG A 107 11.92 16.18 13.65
CA ARG A 107 11.40 15.09 12.80
C ARG A 107 10.02 15.41 12.26
N TRP A 108 9.65 14.74 11.17
CA TRP A 108 8.30 14.76 10.60
C TRP A 108 7.22 14.49 11.65
N THR A 109 6.07 15.16 11.50
CA THR A 109 4.89 14.93 12.34
C THR A 109 3.78 14.31 11.52
N VAL A 110 3.11 13.31 12.09
CA VAL A 110 1.90 12.75 11.48
C VAL A 110 0.74 13.70 11.75
N THR A 111 -0.01 14.02 10.70
CA THR A 111 -1.15 14.92 10.73
C THR A 111 -2.48 14.19 10.58
N ASP A 112 -2.50 13.05 9.87
CA ASP A 112 -3.68 12.22 9.66
C ASP A 112 -3.27 10.78 9.31
N LEU A 113 -4.22 9.86 9.41
CA LEU A 113 -4.10 8.49 8.90
C LEU A 113 -5.43 8.02 8.34
N ARG A 114 -5.35 7.28 7.24
CA ARG A 114 -6.49 6.83 6.45
C ARG A 114 -6.31 5.35 6.10
N PRO A 115 -6.71 4.44 7.00
CA PRO A 115 -6.74 3.02 6.71
C PRO A 115 -7.66 2.74 5.52
N GLY A 116 -7.29 1.77 4.67
CA GLY A 116 -8.11 1.31 3.56
C GLY A 116 -9.41 0.65 4.03
N ASP A 117 -10.47 0.85 3.24
CA ASP A 117 -11.77 0.21 3.42
C ASP A 117 -12.23 -0.43 2.09
N PRO A 118 -11.83 -1.68 1.84
CA PRO A 118 -12.19 -2.40 0.62
C PRO A 118 -13.69 -2.59 0.43
N GLY A 119 -14.49 -2.49 1.50
CA GLY A 119 -15.89 -2.88 1.50
C GLY A 119 -16.09 -4.41 1.54
N PRO A 120 -17.35 -4.88 1.46
CA PRO A 120 -17.66 -6.30 1.55
C PRO A 120 -17.21 -7.07 0.30
N ALA A 121 -16.84 -8.34 0.48
CA ALA A 121 -16.54 -9.24 -0.62
C ALA A 121 -17.81 -9.63 -1.41
N VAL A 122 -17.67 -9.76 -2.72
CA VAL A 122 -18.70 -10.32 -3.62
C VAL A 122 -18.58 -11.85 -3.64
N ALA A 123 -19.71 -12.54 -3.54
CA ALA A 123 -19.77 -14.00 -3.57
C ALA A 123 -20.83 -14.51 -4.59
N PRO A 124 -20.45 -15.35 -5.58
CA PRO A 124 -19.08 -15.80 -5.86
C PRO A 124 -18.20 -14.68 -6.47
N PRO A 125 -16.86 -14.74 -6.33
CA PRO A 125 -15.96 -13.79 -6.99
C PRO A 125 -16.01 -13.96 -8.51
N ALA A 126 -15.73 -12.87 -9.24
CA ALA A 126 -15.58 -12.92 -10.69
C ALA A 126 -14.42 -13.88 -11.09
N PRO A 127 -14.49 -14.57 -12.25
CA PRO A 127 -13.47 -15.53 -12.66
C PRO A 127 -12.04 -14.94 -12.73
N ALA A 128 -11.89 -13.70 -13.20
CA ALA A 128 -10.58 -13.03 -13.26
C ALA A 128 -10.01 -12.80 -11.85
N VAL A 129 -10.84 -12.35 -10.91
CA VAL A 129 -10.47 -12.19 -9.48
C VAL A 129 -10.01 -13.52 -8.89
N ALA A 130 -10.78 -14.60 -9.11
CA ALA A 130 -10.42 -15.93 -8.61
C ALA A 130 -9.07 -16.41 -9.16
N ARG A 131 -8.78 -16.14 -10.45
CA ARG A 131 -7.50 -16.47 -11.08
C ARG A 131 -6.33 -15.69 -10.47
N VAL A 132 -6.47 -14.38 -10.27
CA VAL A 132 -5.42 -13.56 -9.64
C VAL A 132 -5.14 -14.03 -8.22
N LEU A 133 -6.19 -14.25 -7.41
CA LEU A 133 -6.05 -14.72 -6.03
C LEU A 133 -5.41 -16.12 -5.91
N ALA A 134 -5.44 -16.92 -6.98
CA ALA A 134 -4.88 -18.26 -7.03
C ALA A 134 -3.49 -18.34 -7.70
N GLU A 135 -3.00 -17.25 -8.32
CA GLU A 135 -1.71 -17.24 -9.02
C GLU A 135 -0.56 -17.00 -8.01
N PRO A 136 0.30 -18.01 -7.77
CA PRO A 136 1.34 -17.92 -6.73
C PRO A 136 2.44 -16.88 -7.03
N ARG A 137 2.57 -16.43 -8.28
CA ARG A 137 3.51 -15.37 -8.65
C ARG A 137 2.97 -13.95 -8.39
N ILE A 138 1.73 -13.83 -7.93
CA ILE A 138 1.15 -12.56 -7.52
C ILE A 138 1.01 -12.58 -5.99
N GLU A 139 1.95 -11.94 -5.31
CA GLU A 139 1.92 -11.82 -3.86
C GLU A 139 1.11 -10.58 -3.46
N LEU A 140 -0.07 -10.82 -2.88
CA LEU A 140 -0.98 -9.77 -2.44
C LEU A 140 -0.92 -9.57 -0.93
N PRO A 141 -0.78 -8.32 -0.44
CA PRO A 141 -1.07 -8.02 0.95
C PRO A 141 -2.57 -8.21 1.23
N PRO A 142 -2.96 -8.38 2.51
CA PRO A 142 -4.34 -8.70 2.88
C PRO A 142 -5.38 -7.71 2.32
N GLU A 143 -5.06 -6.42 2.29
CA GLU A 143 -5.97 -5.38 1.82
C GLU A 143 -6.12 -5.36 0.29
N ALA A 144 -5.03 -5.48 -0.47
CA ALA A 144 -5.11 -5.66 -1.92
C ALA A 144 -5.94 -6.89 -2.31
N ALA A 145 -5.77 -8.01 -1.60
CA ALA A 145 -6.61 -9.20 -1.81
C ALA A 145 -8.10 -8.94 -1.47
N ALA A 146 -8.39 -8.08 -0.50
CA ALA A 146 -9.75 -7.67 -0.16
C ALA A 146 -10.35 -6.71 -1.21
N ASP A 147 -9.55 -5.79 -1.77
CA ASP A 147 -9.96 -4.92 -2.89
C ASP A 147 -10.41 -5.73 -4.10
N LEU A 148 -9.64 -6.77 -4.44
CA LEU A 148 -9.99 -7.71 -5.52
C LEU A 148 -11.31 -8.43 -5.22
N ARG A 149 -11.48 -8.94 -3.99
CA ARG A 149 -12.70 -9.64 -3.58
C ARG A 149 -13.91 -8.72 -3.53
N SER A 150 -13.74 -7.42 -3.37
CA SER A 150 -14.86 -6.47 -3.35
C SER A 150 -15.50 -6.27 -4.72
N GLY A 151 -14.87 -6.74 -5.80
CA GLY A 151 -15.38 -6.60 -7.17
C GLY A 151 -15.31 -5.19 -7.74
N ASN A 152 -14.58 -4.26 -7.10
CA ASN A 152 -14.44 -2.87 -7.54
C ASN A 152 -13.09 -2.60 -8.21
N VAL A 153 -12.40 -3.64 -8.69
CA VAL A 153 -11.14 -3.54 -9.42
C VAL A 153 -11.41 -3.89 -10.88
N HIS A 154 -10.91 -3.06 -11.77
CA HIS A 154 -11.17 -3.15 -13.20
C HIS A 154 -10.51 -4.39 -13.81
N ASP A 155 -11.14 -5.00 -14.83
CA ASP A 155 -10.64 -6.22 -15.46
C ASP A 155 -9.25 -6.03 -16.08
N SER A 156 -8.96 -4.83 -16.62
CA SER A 156 -7.63 -4.49 -17.17
C SER A 156 -6.50 -4.64 -16.16
N VAL A 157 -6.75 -4.29 -14.89
CA VAL A 157 -5.78 -4.50 -13.79
C VAL A 157 -5.55 -6.00 -13.60
N LEU A 158 -6.62 -6.79 -13.50
CA LEU A 158 -6.54 -8.23 -13.27
C LEU A 158 -5.83 -8.96 -14.42
N GLU A 159 -6.14 -8.59 -15.66
CA GLU A 159 -5.52 -9.12 -16.87
C GLU A 159 -4.03 -8.77 -16.94
N ALA A 160 -3.66 -7.54 -16.63
CA ALA A 160 -2.27 -7.10 -16.61
C ALA A 160 -1.46 -7.83 -15.53
N MET A 161 -2.01 -7.97 -14.31
CA MET A 161 -1.35 -8.74 -13.24
C MET A 161 -1.10 -10.18 -13.67
N LEU A 162 -2.09 -10.85 -14.27
CA LEU A 162 -1.92 -12.23 -14.78
C LEU A 162 -0.90 -12.32 -15.91
N ARG A 163 -0.86 -11.31 -16.81
CA ARG A 163 0.11 -11.27 -17.89
C ARG A 163 1.54 -11.08 -17.37
N LEU A 164 1.73 -10.16 -16.42
CA LEU A 164 3.02 -9.88 -15.80
C LEU A 164 3.49 -11.03 -14.91
N ALA A 165 2.56 -11.76 -14.28
CA ALA A 165 2.88 -12.97 -13.54
C ALA A 165 3.49 -14.05 -14.42
N GLY A 166 3.29 -14.01 -15.75
CA GLY A 166 3.91 -14.94 -16.70
C GLY A 166 5.45 -14.96 -16.60
N PRO A 167 6.13 -13.82 -16.82
CA PRO A 167 7.58 -13.70 -16.69
C PRO A 167 8.10 -13.31 -15.29
N TYR A 168 7.27 -12.75 -14.40
CA TYR A 168 7.72 -12.19 -13.12
C TYR A 168 6.97 -12.75 -11.91
N THR A 169 7.60 -12.71 -10.74
CA THR A 169 6.90 -12.69 -9.44
C THR A 169 6.73 -11.25 -8.97
N LEU A 170 5.50 -10.83 -8.70
CA LEU A 170 5.14 -9.47 -8.31
C LEU A 170 4.74 -9.44 -6.82
N SER A 171 5.45 -8.65 -6.01
CA SER A 171 4.97 -8.27 -4.68
C SER A 171 4.23 -6.94 -4.76
N VAL A 172 2.91 -7.01 -4.65
CA VAL A 172 2.02 -5.85 -4.71
C VAL A 172 2.04 -5.13 -3.36
N SER A 173 1.92 -3.81 -3.38
CA SER A 173 1.77 -2.98 -2.17
C SER A 173 0.32 -2.50 -2.02
N VAL A 174 -0.25 -1.95 -3.09
CA VAL A 174 -1.61 -1.38 -3.08
C VAL A 174 -2.30 -1.54 -4.44
N VAL A 175 -3.63 -1.70 -4.41
CA VAL A 175 -4.47 -1.76 -5.61
C VAL A 175 -5.45 -0.59 -5.62
N ARG A 176 -6.38 -0.52 -4.66
CA ARG A 176 -7.43 0.51 -4.66
C ARG A 176 -7.47 1.33 -3.38
N THR A 177 -7.66 0.66 -2.25
CA THR A 177 -7.86 1.34 -0.97
C THR A 177 -6.53 1.60 -0.27
N GLY A 178 -6.56 2.40 0.81
CA GLY A 178 -5.32 2.79 1.50
C GLY A 178 -4.40 3.71 0.70
N HIS A 179 -4.84 4.22 -0.46
CA HIS A 179 -4.12 5.17 -1.32
C HIS A 179 -4.82 6.55 -1.32
N PRO A 180 -4.07 7.68 -1.47
CA PRO A 180 -4.64 9.00 -1.74
C PRO A 180 -5.71 9.02 -2.84
N VAL A 181 -6.80 9.78 -2.61
CA VAL A 181 -7.90 9.94 -3.57
C VAL A 181 -7.45 10.67 -4.83
N ASP A 182 -6.70 11.76 -4.66
CA ASP A 182 -6.06 12.51 -5.71
C ASP A 182 -4.55 12.21 -5.74
N VAL A 183 -3.92 12.42 -6.89
CA VAL A 183 -2.46 12.52 -6.99
C VAL A 183 -1.98 13.53 -5.97
N PHE A 184 -1.06 13.11 -5.11
CA PHE A 184 -0.73 13.84 -3.89
C PHE A 184 -0.31 15.29 -4.16
N GLY A 185 -0.89 16.22 -3.40
CA GLY A 185 -0.67 17.66 -3.59
C GLY A 185 -1.45 18.31 -4.71
N THR A 186 -2.34 17.58 -5.39
CA THR A 186 -3.13 18.08 -6.52
C THR A 186 -4.63 17.78 -6.33
N THR A 187 -5.44 18.24 -7.28
CA THR A 187 -6.87 17.88 -7.42
C THR A 187 -7.12 16.91 -8.58
N ARG A 188 -6.05 16.31 -9.13
CA ARG A 188 -6.15 15.33 -10.21
C ARG A 188 -6.47 13.97 -9.59
N PRO A 189 -7.57 13.30 -9.95
CA PRO A 189 -7.90 11.98 -9.41
C PRO A 189 -6.78 10.97 -9.62
N SER A 190 -6.54 10.14 -8.61
CA SER A 190 -5.70 8.93 -8.74
C SER A 190 -6.48 7.81 -9.40
N ASP A 191 -5.78 6.91 -10.10
CA ASP A 191 -6.38 5.70 -10.66
C ASP A 191 -6.62 4.61 -9.61
N HIS A 192 -5.90 4.64 -8.48
CA HIS A 192 -6.07 3.65 -7.41
C HIS A 192 -7.50 3.62 -6.87
N PRO A 193 -8.09 4.70 -6.32
CA PRO A 193 -9.45 4.65 -5.75
C PRO A 193 -10.53 4.18 -6.74
N LEU A 194 -10.29 4.32 -8.04
CA LEU A 194 -11.19 3.90 -9.11
C LEU A 194 -11.01 2.41 -9.49
N GLY A 195 -10.09 1.71 -8.84
CA GLY A 195 -9.78 0.31 -9.11
C GLY A 195 -9.02 0.09 -10.41
N ARG A 196 -8.30 1.11 -10.90
CA ARG A 196 -7.63 1.12 -12.20
C ARG A 196 -6.11 1.20 -12.10
N ALA A 197 -5.53 0.84 -10.97
CA ALA A 197 -4.10 0.79 -10.80
C ALA A 197 -3.67 -0.28 -9.80
N PHE A 198 -2.39 -0.60 -9.84
CA PHE A 198 -1.71 -1.33 -8.77
C PHE A 198 -0.24 -0.91 -8.73
N ASP A 199 0.35 -1.03 -7.55
CA ASP A 199 1.77 -0.74 -7.33
C ASP A 199 2.53 -2.01 -6.93
N VAL A 200 3.78 -2.09 -7.38
CA VAL A 200 4.67 -3.22 -7.12
C VAL A 200 5.95 -2.72 -6.46
N TRP A 201 6.23 -3.20 -5.25
CA TRP A 201 7.39 -2.80 -4.46
C TRP A 201 8.55 -3.83 -4.54
N ARG A 202 8.28 -5.07 -4.99
CA ARG A 202 9.31 -6.04 -5.38
C ARG A 202 8.99 -6.77 -6.67
N ILE A 203 10.03 -7.04 -7.44
CA ILE A 203 9.99 -7.82 -8.68
C ILE A 203 10.99 -8.97 -8.51
N ASP A 204 10.55 -10.21 -8.70
CA ASP A 204 11.35 -11.44 -8.53
C ASP A 204 12.06 -11.49 -7.16
N GLY A 205 11.33 -11.09 -6.12
CA GLY A 205 11.82 -11.03 -4.74
C GLY A 205 12.80 -9.90 -4.45
N ARG A 206 13.12 -9.04 -5.42
CA ARG A 206 14.03 -7.90 -5.26
C ARG A 206 13.25 -6.60 -5.09
N ALA A 207 13.52 -5.87 -4.01
CA ALA A 207 12.85 -4.61 -3.75
C ALA A 207 13.25 -3.54 -4.77
N VAL A 208 12.27 -2.83 -5.33
CA VAL A 208 12.49 -1.79 -6.34
C VAL A 208 13.40 -0.68 -5.79
N VAL A 209 13.27 -0.37 -4.51
CA VAL A 209 14.10 0.63 -3.81
C VAL A 209 15.54 0.19 -3.55
N ASP A 210 15.84 -1.11 -3.59
CA ASP A 210 17.17 -1.64 -3.26
C ASP A 210 18.17 -1.26 -4.37
N PRO A 211 19.26 -0.55 -4.06
CA PRO A 211 20.29 -0.21 -5.05
C PRO A 211 20.96 -1.44 -5.69
N ALA A 212 20.86 -2.63 -5.09
CA ALA A 212 21.33 -3.88 -5.66
C ALA A 212 20.34 -4.53 -6.66
N THR A 213 19.12 -4.01 -6.77
CA THR A 213 18.16 -4.46 -7.78
C THR A 213 18.64 -4.05 -9.17
N PRO A 214 18.80 -5.00 -10.11
CA PRO A 214 19.30 -4.68 -11.44
C PRO A 214 18.36 -3.69 -12.12
N ARG A 215 18.90 -2.54 -12.54
CA ARG A 215 18.14 -1.53 -13.28
C ARG A 215 17.39 -2.13 -14.47
N GLN A 216 18.01 -3.05 -15.20
CA GLN A 216 17.39 -3.73 -16.33
C GLN A 216 16.12 -4.52 -15.93
N LEU A 217 16.08 -5.12 -14.73
CA LEU A 217 14.88 -5.82 -14.26
C LEU A 217 13.71 -4.85 -14.11
N VAL A 218 13.95 -3.70 -13.48
CA VAL A 218 12.92 -2.67 -13.29
C VAL A 218 12.48 -2.07 -14.64
N GLU A 219 13.44 -1.76 -15.53
CA GLU A 219 13.12 -1.24 -16.87
C GLU A 219 12.30 -2.24 -17.71
N SER A 220 12.67 -3.52 -17.69
CA SER A 220 11.93 -4.58 -18.39
C SER A 220 10.52 -4.73 -17.84
N PHE A 221 10.37 -4.77 -16.51
CA PHE A 221 9.06 -4.82 -15.87
C PHE A 221 8.18 -3.62 -16.26
N MET A 222 8.72 -2.40 -16.21
CA MET A 222 8.00 -1.19 -16.62
C MET A 222 7.54 -1.28 -18.08
N ARG A 223 8.40 -1.72 -19.00
CA ARG A 223 8.06 -1.89 -20.42
C ARG A 223 7.00 -2.97 -20.64
N ASP A 224 7.08 -4.06 -19.89
CA ASP A 224 6.10 -5.14 -19.98
C ASP A 224 4.76 -4.74 -19.39
N ALA A 225 4.75 -3.90 -18.34
CA ALA A 225 3.53 -3.32 -17.78
C ALA A 225 2.82 -2.41 -18.81
N ALA A 226 3.59 -1.59 -19.52
CA ALA A 226 3.08 -0.82 -20.66
C ALA A 226 2.55 -1.73 -21.78
N ALA A 227 3.28 -2.80 -22.14
CA ALA A 227 2.84 -3.78 -23.13
C ALA A 227 1.60 -4.58 -22.68
N ALA A 228 1.37 -4.68 -21.37
CA ALA A 228 0.18 -5.26 -20.76
C ALA A 228 -1.04 -4.31 -20.75
N GLY A 229 -0.91 -3.10 -21.31
CA GLY A 229 -2.02 -2.18 -21.51
C GLY A 229 -2.01 -0.97 -20.57
N SER A 230 -1.03 -0.86 -19.68
CA SER A 230 -0.93 0.33 -18.83
C SER A 230 -0.61 1.56 -19.66
N TYR A 231 -1.43 2.61 -19.53
CA TYR A 231 -1.20 3.89 -20.19
C TYR A 231 -0.27 4.80 -19.39
N ASN A 232 -0.05 4.48 -18.10
CA ASN A 232 0.63 5.31 -17.13
C ASN A 232 1.52 4.44 -16.22
N VAL A 233 2.80 4.36 -16.53
CA VAL A 233 3.79 3.56 -15.80
C VAL A 233 4.79 4.48 -15.08
N GLY A 234 4.72 4.50 -13.76
CA GLY A 234 5.62 5.28 -12.90
C GLY A 234 6.70 4.39 -12.29
N GLY A 235 7.94 4.86 -12.17
CA GLY A 235 8.98 4.10 -11.48
C GLY A 235 10.28 4.87 -11.25
N PRO A 236 11.29 4.22 -10.64
CA PRO A 236 12.54 4.89 -10.27
C PRO A 236 13.46 5.17 -11.48
N VAL A 237 13.10 4.66 -12.66
CA VAL A 237 13.94 4.67 -13.84
C VAL A 237 13.27 5.39 -15.01
N ALA A 238 13.95 6.40 -15.53
CA ALA A 238 13.55 7.05 -16.78
C ALA A 238 13.77 6.11 -17.98
N ILE A 239 12.70 5.88 -18.75
CA ILE A 239 12.69 5.06 -19.96
C ILE A 239 12.84 5.96 -21.20
N ALA A 240 14.00 5.90 -21.85
CA ALA A 240 14.27 6.72 -23.03
C ALA A 240 13.39 6.32 -24.24
N GLY A 241 12.94 7.33 -24.99
CA GLY A 241 12.25 7.15 -26.28
C GLY A 241 10.81 6.66 -26.19
N ALA A 242 10.18 6.66 -25.02
CA ALA A 242 8.92 5.96 -24.77
C ALA A 242 7.68 6.88 -24.61
N GLY A 243 7.78 8.14 -25.03
CA GLY A 243 6.67 9.11 -24.96
C GLY A 243 6.19 9.41 -23.54
N ASN A 244 4.94 9.85 -23.39
CA ASN A 244 4.34 10.25 -22.11
C ASN A 244 3.75 9.06 -21.30
N GLN A 245 4.01 7.82 -21.72
CA GLN A 245 3.50 6.61 -21.04
C GLN A 245 4.30 6.31 -19.77
N PHE A 246 5.55 6.77 -19.69
CA PHE A 246 6.46 6.50 -18.59
C PHE A 246 6.79 7.80 -17.86
N PHE A 247 6.86 7.73 -16.54
CA PHE A 247 7.28 8.85 -15.72
C PHE A 247 8.12 8.41 -14.52
N THR A 248 8.87 9.36 -13.98
CA THR A 248 9.67 9.19 -12.78
C THR A 248 9.59 10.49 -11.98
N ASP A 249 9.43 10.37 -10.67
CA ASP A 249 9.36 11.48 -9.74
C ASP A 249 9.82 11.03 -8.35
N ASP A 250 9.82 11.96 -7.40
CA ASP A 250 10.28 11.70 -6.04
C ASP A 250 9.45 10.63 -5.29
N THR A 251 8.20 10.40 -5.71
CA THR A 251 7.28 9.44 -5.08
C THR A 251 7.57 8.03 -5.57
N HIS A 252 7.85 7.84 -6.86
CA HIS A 252 7.98 6.52 -7.49
C HIS A 252 9.41 5.93 -7.42
N HIS A 253 10.24 6.40 -6.50
CA HIS A 253 11.60 5.87 -6.35
C HIS A 253 11.68 4.48 -5.71
N ASP A 254 10.61 4.03 -5.06
CA ASP A 254 10.59 2.81 -4.24
C ASP A 254 9.62 1.73 -4.73
N HIS A 255 8.85 2.00 -5.77
CA HIS A 255 7.86 1.09 -6.36
C HIS A 255 7.69 1.38 -7.86
N VAL A 256 7.02 0.46 -8.56
CA VAL A 256 6.51 0.68 -9.91
C VAL A 256 5.00 0.84 -9.84
N HIS A 257 4.49 1.96 -10.34
CA HIS A 257 3.07 2.23 -10.52
C HIS A 257 2.60 1.76 -11.89
N VAL A 258 1.43 1.12 -11.94
CA VAL A 258 0.82 0.61 -13.18
C VAL A 258 -0.64 1.04 -13.24
N GLY A 259 -0.94 2.08 -14.03
CA GLY A 259 -2.28 2.66 -14.18
C GLY A 259 -2.96 2.38 -15.53
N PHE A 260 -4.30 2.31 -15.51
CA PHE A 260 -5.17 1.99 -16.65
C PHE A 260 -6.26 3.05 -16.80
N ASN A 261 -6.62 3.39 -18.04
CA ASN A 261 -7.65 4.38 -18.35
C ASN A 261 -9.05 3.75 -18.52
N SER A 262 -9.09 2.44 -18.75
CA SER A 262 -10.25 1.57 -18.84
C SER A 262 -9.81 0.14 -18.60
#